data_AF-A0A968SXL2-F1
#
_entry.id   AF-A0A968SXL2-F1
#
_cell.length_a   1.000
_cell.length_b   1.000
_cell.length_c   1.000
_cell.angle_alpha   90.00
_cell.angle_beta   90.00
_cell.angle_gamma   90.00
#
_symmetry.space_group_name_H-M   'P 1'
#
loop_
_entity.id
_entity.type
_entity.pdbx_description
1 polymer ?
#
loop_
_entity_poly.entity_id
_entity_poly.type
_entity_poly.pdbx_seq_one_letter_code
_entity_poly.pdbx_strand_id
1 'polypeptide(L)'
;MRTTGDVRRRLAEGAVWNSLGAGQDLFPGDWVQTAVAATAQVSFDDGSMLFVEPSTTVVIDEQRGEDDESLRRVAIESGTIRAGLRPGSRRPVQSQLARRQDDPGGEPRRESS
;
A
#
# COMPACT_ATOMS: atom_id res chain seq x y z
N MET A 1 2.60 12.16 -6.38
CA MET A 1 1.61 11.89 -5.30
C MET A 1 1.06 13.18 -4.69
N ARG A 2 -0.17 13.18 -4.15
CA ARG A 2 -0.75 14.24 -3.32
C ARG A 2 -1.20 13.68 -1.96
N THR A 3 -1.10 14.46 -0.90
CA THR A 3 -1.54 14.07 0.45
C THR A 3 -2.32 15.19 1.12
N THR A 4 -3.20 14.83 2.04
CA THR A 4 -3.88 15.75 2.96
C THR A 4 -3.82 15.16 4.35
N GLY A 5 -3.33 15.93 5.33
CA GLY A 5 -3.13 15.47 6.70
C GLY A 5 -1.90 14.56 6.88
N ASP A 6 -1.89 13.79 7.95
CA ASP A 6 -0.78 12.90 8.32
C ASP A 6 -0.80 11.59 7.52
N VAL A 7 0.12 11.51 6.57
CA VAL A 7 0.38 10.31 5.78
C VAL A 7 1.81 9.88 6.05
N ARG A 8 2.01 8.57 6.24
CA ARG A 8 3.32 7.99 6.48
C ARG A 8 3.61 6.89 5.47
N ARG A 9 4.88 6.77 5.07
CA ARG A 9 5.38 5.64 4.31
C ARG A 9 6.35 4.81 5.14
N ARG A 10 6.41 3.54 4.83
CA ARG A 10 7.51 2.66 5.22
C ARG A 10 8.08 2.07 3.94
N LEU A 11 9.40 2.18 3.77
CA LEU A 11 10.07 1.66 2.57
C LEU A 11 10.02 0.13 2.55
N ALA A 12 10.04 -0.47 1.37
CA ALA A 12 10.02 -1.93 1.20
C ALA A 12 11.03 -2.68 2.11
N GLU A 13 12.28 -2.20 2.16
CA GLU A 13 13.35 -2.78 2.98
C GLU A 13 13.47 -2.14 4.38
N GLY A 14 12.68 -1.10 4.64
CA GLY A 14 12.76 -0.33 5.88
C GLY A 14 11.80 -0.84 6.94
N ALA A 15 12.18 -0.76 8.22
CA ALA A 15 11.27 -0.98 9.35
C ALA A 15 10.58 0.30 9.86
N VAL A 16 11.05 1.47 9.38
CA VAL A 16 10.68 2.77 9.95
C VAL A 16 9.59 3.43 9.11
N TRP A 17 8.57 3.92 9.82
CA TRP A 17 7.56 4.81 9.26
C TRP A 17 8.08 6.26 9.23
N ASN A 18 8.07 6.86 8.05
CA ASN A 18 8.49 8.23 7.81
C ASN A 18 7.30 9.03 7.28
N SER A 19 7.23 10.32 7.61
CA SER A 19 6.21 11.20 7.04
C SER A 19 6.33 11.25 5.51
N LEU A 20 5.19 11.17 4.84
CA LEU A 20 5.06 11.16 3.39
C LEU A 20 4.38 12.45 2.93
N GLY A 21 5.17 13.35 2.38
CA GLY A 21 4.70 14.61 1.82
C GLY A 21 4.18 14.48 0.38
N ALA A 22 3.46 15.50 -0.07
CA ALA A 22 3.09 15.64 -1.47
C ALA A 22 4.34 15.72 -2.36
N GLY A 23 4.25 15.18 -3.58
CA GLY A 23 5.34 15.16 -4.54
C GLY A 23 6.42 14.11 -4.28
N GLN A 24 6.36 13.36 -3.17
CA GLN A 24 7.25 12.21 -2.97
C GLN A 24 6.83 11.03 -3.84
N ASP A 25 7.83 10.34 -4.37
CA ASP A 25 7.65 9.11 -5.13
C ASP A 25 7.47 7.90 -4.22
N LEU A 26 6.71 6.94 -4.72
CA LEU A 26 6.48 5.64 -4.09
C LEU A 26 7.00 4.56 -5.04
N PHE A 27 7.64 3.55 -4.46
CA PHE A 27 8.22 2.44 -5.19
C PHE A 27 7.51 1.13 -4.84
N PRO A 28 7.64 0.09 -5.68
CA PRO A 28 7.16 -1.24 -5.36
C PRO A 28 7.70 -1.75 -4.02
N GLY A 29 6.82 -2.37 -3.25
CA GLY A 29 7.06 -2.82 -1.89
C GLY A 29 6.87 -1.73 -0.83
N ASP A 30 6.71 -0.44 -1.19
CA ASP A 30 6.47 0.61 -0.21
C ASP A 30 5.08 0.47 0.42
N TRP A 31 5.06 0.72 1.72
CA TRP A 31 3.85 0.76 2.54
C TRP A 31 3.42 2.20 2.71
N VAL A 32 2.12 2.45 2.58
CA VAL A 32 1.51 3.76 2.81
C VAL A 32 0.41 3.62 3.84
N GLN A 33 0.41 4.51 4.82
CA GLN A 33 -0.65 4.58 5.81
C GLN A 33 -1.17 6.02 5.98
N THR A 34 -2.49 6.14 6.01
CA THR A 34 -3.22 7.39 6.29
C THR A 34 -3.75 7.38 7.72
N ALA A 35 -3.58 8.51 8.43
CA ALA A 35 -4.21 8.73 9.73
C ALA A 35 -5.75 8.90 9.61
N VAL A 36 -6.42 9.07 10.76
CA VAL A 36 -7.91 9.09 10.89
C VAL A 36 -8.60 10.15 10.04
N ALA A 37 -7.94 11.28 9.78
CA ALA A 37 -8.46 12.37 8.95
C ALA A 37 -7.61 12.63 7.71
N ALA A 38 -6.67 11.74 7.40
CA ALA A 38 -5.73 11.95 6.30
C ALA A 38 -6.17 11.19 5.05
N THR A 39 -5.83 11.72 3.87
CA THR A 39 -6.07 11.06 2.58
C THR A 39 -4.83 11.15 1.72
N ALA A 40 -4.67 10.17 0.83
CA ALA A 40 -3.59 10.16 -0.14
C ALA A 40 -4.12 9.86 -1.54
N GLN A 41 -3.56 10.55 -2.54
CA GLN A 41 -3.80 10.29 -3.94
C GLN A 41 -2.47 9.93 -4.61
N VAL A 42 -2.37 8.69 -5.05
CA VAL A 42 -1.24 8.20 -5.82
C VAL A 42 -1.60 8.30 -7.30
N SER A 43 -0.75 8.98 -8.07
CA SER A 43 -0.85 9.05 -9.52
C SER A 43 0.25 8.17 -10.09
N PHE A 44 -0.14 7.27 -10.97
CA PHE A 44 0.76 6.36 -11.66
C PHE A 44 1.16 6.95 -13.02
N ASP A 45 2.28 6.53 -13.58
CA ASP A 45 2.78 7.03 -14.88
C ASP A 45 1.84 6.68 -16.06
N ASP A 46 1.08 5.59 -15.95
CA ASP A 46 0.04 5.19 -16.90
C ASP A 46 -1.21 6.10 -16.84
N GLY A 47 -1.22 7.06 -15.92
CA GLY A 47 -2.31 7.99 -15.68
C GLY A 47 -3.46 7.41 -14.85
N SER A 48 -3.35 6.18 -14.35
CA SER A 48 -4.26 5.63 -13.36
C SER A 48 -4.10 6.36 -12.02
N MET A 49 -5.13 6.35 -11.19
CA MET A 49 -5.14 7.01 -9.89
C MET A 49 -5.65 6.09 -8.80
N LEU A 50 -4.97 6.09 -7.65
CA LEU A 50 -5.40 5.43 -6.43
C LEU A 50 -5.68 6.48 -5.35
N PHE A 51 -6.89 6.46 -4.82
CA PHE A 51 -7.29 7.24 -3.66
C PHE A 51 -7.30 6.33 -2.44
N VAL A 52 -6.52 6.71 -1.43
CA VAL A 52 -6.42 6.03 -0.15
C VAL A 52 -7.24 6.83 0.85
N GLU A 53 -8.32 6.22 1.35
CA GLU A 53 -9.24 6.85 2.30
C GLU A 53 -8.56 6.97 3.68
N PRO A 54 -9.17 7.69 4.64
CA PRO A 54 -8.62 7.76 5.99
C PRO A 54 -8.54 6.40 6.68
N SER A 55 -7.65 6.28 7.68
CA SER A 55 -7.42 5.05 8.44
C SER A 55 -7.10 3.82 7.57
N THR A 56 -6.34 4.02 6.51
CA THR A 56 -6.08 2.96 5.52
C THR A 56 -4.58 2.68 5.44
N THR A 57 -4.23 1.40 5.35
CA THR A 57 -2.87 0.91 5.14
C THR A 57 -2.85 0.09 3.85
N VAL A 58 -1.98 0.46 2.93
CA VAL A 58 -1.79 -0.23 1.65
C VAL A 58 -0.33 -0.50 1.39
N VAL A 59 -0.06 -1.53 0.59
CA VAL A 59 1.26 -1.81 0.02
C VAL A 59 1.16 -1.60 -1.49
N ILE A 60 2.10 -0.83 -2.02
CA ILE A 60 2.25 -0.61 -3.46
C ILE A 60 3.01 -1.82 -4.00
N ASP A 61 2.40 -2.60 -4.88
CA ASP A 61 3.02 -3.82 -5.42
C ASP A 61 3.07 -3.75 -6.97
N GLU A 62 4.19 -4.14 -7.55
CA GLU A 62 4.32 -4.30 -9.00
C GLU A 62 4.65 -5.76 -9.29
N GLN A 63 3.69 -6.49 -9.86
CA GLN A 63 3.92 -7.84 -10.36
C GLN A 63 4.15 -7.74 -11.86
N ARG A 64 5.27 -8.26 -12.35
CA ARG A 64 5.46 -8.48 -13.78
C ARG A 64 4.48 -9.59 -14.21
N GLY A 65 3.50 -9.26 -15.04
CA GLY A 65 2.61 -10.28 -15.60
C GLY A 65 3.42 -11.25 -16.45
N GLU A 66 2.95 -12.50 -16.55
CA GLU A 66 3.59 -13.56 -17.35
C GLU A 66 3.72 -13.22 -18.85
N ASP A 67 3.01 -12.19 -19.32
CA ASP A 67 3.01 -11.68 -20.71
C ASP A 67 3.96 -10.47 -20.93
N ASP A 68 4.93 -10.26 -20.04
CA ASP A 68 5.86 -9.10 -20.04
C ASP A 68 5.18 -7.71 -19.86
N GLU A 69 3.87 -7.70 -19.60
CA GLU A 69 3.12 -6.51 -19.17
C GLU A 69 3.08 -6.42 -17.64
N SER A 70 3.71 -5.40 -17.06
CA SER A 70 3.69 -5.14 -15.62
C SER A 70 2.26 -4.85 -15.13
N LEU A 71 1.71 -5.75 -14.31
CA LEU A 71 0.43 -5.58 -13.64
C LEU A 71 0.66 -4.96 -12.26
N ARG A 72 0.20 -3.72 -12.07
CA ARG A 72 0.25 -3.07 -10.77
C ARG A 72 -0.84 -3.62 -9.86
N ARG A 73 -0.44 -4.25 -8.76
CA ARG A 73 -1.35 -4.70 -7.69
C ARG A 73 -1.24 -3.74 -6.51
N VAL A 74 -2.36 -3.44 -5.89
CA VAL A 74 -2.35 -2.70 -4.62
C VAL A 74 -2.88 -3.66 -3.59
N ALA A 75 -2.03 -4.07 -2.65
CA ALA A 75 -2.47 -4.88 -1.53
C ALA A 75 -3.04 -3.96 -0.46
N ILE A 76 -4.26 -4.24 0.01
CA ILE A 76 -4.87 -3.51 1.11
C ILE A 76 -4.64 -4.32 2.36
N GLU A 77 -3.90 -3.78 3.33
CA GLU A 77 -3.81 -4.42 4.63
C GLU A 77 -5.04 -4.10 5.48
N SER A 78 -5.47 -2.84 5.47
CA SER A 78 -6.64 -2.38 6.22
C SER A 78 -7.24 -1.13 5.61
N GLY A 79 -8.55 -0.95 5.74
CA GLY A 79 -9.26 0.28 5.32
C GLY A 79 -9.84 0.19 3.91
N THR A 80 -9.97 1.35 3.26
CA THR A 80 -10.71 1.49 2.00
C THR A 80 -9.88 2.26 0.98
N ILE A 81 -9.91 1.80 -0.27
CA ILE A 81 -9.34 2.53 -1.40
C ILE A 81 -10.39 2.73 -2.49
N ARG A 82 -10.17 3.74 -3.32
CA ARG A 82 -10.89 3.92 -4.59
C ARG A 82 -9.87 3.99 -5.72
N ALA A 83 -10.02 3.14 -6.72
CA ALA A 83 -9.18 3.17 -7.91
C ALA A 83 -9.93 3.82 -9.07
N GLY A 84 -9.32 4.84 -9.66
CA GLY A 84 -9.74 5.44 -10.92
C GLY A 84 -8.87 4.93 -12.06
N LEU A 85 -9.43 4.05 -12.89
CA LEU A 85 -8.76 3.53 -14.08
C LEU A 85 -8.99 4.47 -15.26
N ARG A 86 -7.98 4.65 -16.12
CA ARG A 86 -8.18 5.31 -17.41
C ARG A 86 -9.07 4.45 -18.32
N PRO A 87 -10.05 5.01 -19.04
CA PRO A 87 -10.78 4.27 -20.07
C PRO A 87 -9.80 3.86 -21.18
N GLY A 88 -9.65 2.55 -21.40
CA GLY A 88 -8.58 1.96 -22.23
C GLY A 88 -7.59 1.11 -21.41
N SER A 89 -7.45 1.38 -20.11
CA SER A 89 -6.81 0.48 -19.15
C SER A 89 -7.76 -0.69 -18.90
N ARG A 90 -7.54 -1.80 -19.58
CA ARG A 90 -8.44 -2.98 -19.54
C ARG A 90 -8.50 -3.70 -18.19
N ARG A 91 -7.80 -3.27 -17.14
CA ARG A 91 -7.55 -4.17 -16.00
C ARG A 91 -7.79 -3.50 -14.63
N PRO A 92 -8.59 -4.13 -13.76
CA PRO A 92 -8.91 -3.62 -12.44
C PRO A 92 -7.68 -3.65 -11.53
N VAL A 93 -7.52 -2.61 -10.69
CA VAL A 93 -6.69 -2.73 -9.48
C VAL A 93 -7.33 -3.81 -8.61
N GLN A 94 -6.71 -4.98 -8.55
CA GLN A 94 -7.18 -6.03 -7.65
C GLN A 94 -6.75 -5.68 -6.23
N SER A 95 -7.71 -5.28 -5.41
CA SER A 95 -7.54 -5.15 -3.97
C SER A 95 -7.48 -6.55 -3.36
N GLN A 96 -6.27 -7.05 -3.13
CA GLN A 96 -6.08 -8.26 -2.36
C GLN A 96 -5.88 -7.85 -0.89
N LEU A 97 -6.74 -8.34 0.00
CA LEU A 97 -6.51 -8.22 1.43
C LEU A 97 -5.16 -8.87 1.73
N ALA A 98 -4.20 -8.09 2.22
CA ALA A 98 -2.93 -8.63 2.70
C ALA A 98 -3.28 -9.58 3.84
N ARG A 99 -3.25 -10.90 3.57
CA ARG A 99 -3.42 -11.88 4.63
C ARG A 99 -2.32 -11.59 5.62
N ARG A 100 -2.69 -11.21 6.85
CA ARG A 100 -1.78 -11.21 7.98
C ARG A 100 -1.09 -12.57 7.96
N GLN A 101 0.20 -12.57 7.67
CA GLN A 101 1.06 -13.63 8.16
C GLN A 101 1.12 -13.36 9.65
N ASP A 102 0.12 -13.90 10.35
CA ASP A 102 0.14 -14.03 11.78
C ASP A 102 1.45 -14.75 12.09
N ASP A 103 2.38 -14.04 12.71
CA ASP A 103 3.57 -14.60 13.31
C ASP A 103 3.15 -15.09 14.70
N PRO A 104 2.82 -16.38 14.90
CA PRO A 104 2.82 -16.92 16.23
C PRO A 104 4.29 -17.05 16.63
N GLY A 105 4.84 -15.95 17.16
CA GLY A 105 6.06 -15.93 17.94
C GLY A 105 5.89 -16.87 19.13
N GLY A 106 6.09 -18.15 18.89
CA GLY A 106 6.16 -19.19 19.89
C GLY A 106 7.61 -19.32 20.30
N GLU A 107 7.95 -18.79 21.47
CA GLU A 107 9.07 -19.28 22.28
C GLU A 107 8.96 -18.78 23.74
N PRO A 108 9.64 -19.42 24.70
CA PRO A 108 8.99 -20.32 25.65
C PRO A 108 9.00 -19.75 27.07
N ARG A 109 7.90 -19.91 27.82
CA ARG A 109 7.95 -19.71 29.27
C ARG A 109 8.41 -21.00 29.94
N ARG A 110 9.67 -20.97 30.37
CA ARG A 110 10.17 -21.80 31.46
C ARG A 110 9.29 -21.60 32.68
N GLU A 111 8.69 -22.67 33.18
CA GLU A 111 8.35 -22.75 34.60
C GLU A 111 9.04 -24.00 35.16
N SER A 112 9.99 -23.70 36.03
CA SER A 112 10.66 -24.63 36.92
C SER A 112 9.67 -25.11 37.98
N SER A 113 9.61 -26.41 38.23
CA SER A 113 9.51 -27.05 39.56
C SER A 113 9.68 -28.55 39.43
#